data_AF-T1CKY3-F1
#
_entry.id   AF-T1CKY3-F1
#
_cell.length_a   1.000
_cell.length_b   1.000
_cell.length_c   1.000
_cell.angle_alpha   90.00
_cell.angle_beta   90.00
_cell.angle_gamma   90.00
#
_symmetry.space_group_name_H-M   'P 1'
#
loop_
_entity.id
_entity.type
_entity.pdbx_description
1 polymer ?
#
loop_
_entity_poly.entity_id
_entity_poly.type
_entity_poly.pdbx_seq_one_letter_code
_entity_poly.pdbx_strand_id
1 'polypeptide(L)' 'SQPLVNAPIEVIDAQGKVVKKIDSDQWGYYRVDDLPPGTYTVRADGASRSVTLRRAFLYQQDLAVAPAKN' A
#
# COMPACT_ATOMS: atom_id res chain seq x y z
N SER A 1 -2.01 -15.73 -18.86
CA SER A 1 -2.71 -15.37 -17.61
C SER A 1 -3.76 -14.33 -17.93
N GLN A 2 -5.00 -14.49 -17.45
CA GLN A 2 -6.04 -13.47 -17.58
C GLN A 2 -5.97 -12.47 -16.42
N PRO A 3 -6.27 -11.18 -16.64
CA PRO A 3 -6.40 -10.21 -15.55
C PRO A 3 -7.53 -10.61 -14.59
N LEU A 4 -7.32 -10.38 -13.29
CA LEU A 4 -8.37 -10.56 -12.28
C LEU A 4 -9.23 -9.31 -12.28
N VAL A 5 -10.37 -9.32 -12.97
CA VAL A 5 -11.28 -8.18 -13.11
C VAL A 5 -12.36 -8.20 -12.03
N ASN A 6 -12.68 -7.04 -11.44
CA ASN A 6 -13.68 -6.90 -10.37
C ASN A 6 -13.48 -7.91 -9.23
N ALA A 7 -12.22 -8.24 -8.95
CA ALA A 7 -11.85 -9.25 -7.98
C ALA A 7 -11.52 -8.59 -6.64
N PRO A 8 -11.99 -9.16 -5.51
CA PRO A 8 -11.71 -8.61 -4.20
C PRO A 8 -10.22 -8.77 -3.86
N ILE A 9 -9.58 -7.64 -3.55
CA ILE A 9 -8.20 -7.53 -3.12
C ILE A 9 -8.17 -7.15 -1.63
N GLU A 10 -7.39 -7.90 -0.86
CA GLU A 10 -7.09 -7.56 0.54
C GLU A 10 -5.62 -7.16 0.68
N VAL A 11 -5.38 -6.02 1.32
CA VAL A 11 -4.03 -5.59 1.72
C VAL A 11 -3.87 -5.83 3.21
N ILE A 12 -2.86 -6.62 3.56
CA ILE A 12 -2.61 -7.14 4.89
C ILE A 12 -1.27 -6.58 5.36
N ASP A 13 -1.22 -5.98 6.54
CA ASP A 13 0.03 -5.48 7.12
C ASP A 13 0.94 -6.60 7.65
N ALA A 14 2.13 -6.24 8.14
CA ALA A 14 3.11 -7.18 8.67
C ALA A 14 2.62 -7.92 9.94
N GLN A 15 1.59 -7.41 10.62
CA GLN A 15 0.96 -8.02 11.78
C GLN A 15 -0.17 -8.99 11.39
N GLY A 16 -0.45 -9.14 10.09
CA GLY A 16 -1.52 -10.01 9.59
C GLY A 16 -2.90 -9.36 9.62
N LYS A 17 -3.00 -8.06 9.87
CA LYS A 17 -4.28 -7.34 9.88
C LYS A 17 -4.62 -6.83 8.48
N VAL A 18 -5.87 -7.03 8.06
CA VAL A 18 -6.39 -6.41 6.83
C VAL A 18 -6.54 -4.91 7.07
N VAL A 19 -5.77 -4.10 6.33
CA VAL A 19 -5.77 -2.63 6.45
C VAL A 19 -6.57 -1.94 5.35
N LYS A 20 -6.76 -2.60 4.20
CA LYS A 20 -7.58 -2.11 3.08
C LYS A 20 -8.26 -3.28 2.36
N LYS A 21 -9.44 -3.02 1.81
CA LYS A 21 -10.16 -3.87 0.85
C LYS A 21 -10.52 -3.04 -0.36
N ILE A 22 -10.26 -3.55 -1.56
CA ILE A 22 -10.55 -2.87 -2.82
C ILE A 22 -10.85 -3.92 -3.90
N ASP A 23 -11.69 -3.60 -4.87
CA ASP A 23 -11.87 -4.45 -6.04
C ASP A 23 -10.96 -3.97 -7.18
N SER A 24 -10.39 -4.91 -7.92
CA SER A 24 -9.68 -4.57 -9.16
C SER A 24 -10.63 -4.04 -10.23
N ASP A 25 -10.13 -3.18 -11.11
CA ASP A 25 -10.92 -2.57 -12.18
C ASP A 25 -11.16 -3.53 -13.37
N GLN A 26 -11.83 -3.02 -14.41
CA GLN A 26 -12.14 -3.73 -15.65
C GLN A 26 -10.92 -4.21 -16.45
N TRP A 27 -9.72 -3.75 -16.11
CA TRP A 27 -8.46 -4.17 -16.70
C TRP A 27 -7.59 -4.99 -15.71
N GLY A 28 -8.10 -5.25 -14.50
CA GLY A 28 -7.43 -5.99 -13.44
C GLY A 28 -6.40 -5.18 -12.66
N TYR A 29 -6.41 -3.86 -12.77
CA TYR A 29 -5.56 -2.97 -11.97
C TYR A 29 -6.26 -2.56 -10.67
N TYR A 30 -5.47 -2.21 -9.66
CA TYR A 30 -5.97 -1.65 -8.41
C TYR A 30 -4.96 -0.65 -7.87
N ARG A 31 -5.43 0.32 -7.08
CA ARG A 31 -4.60 1.34 -6.44
C ARG A 31 -4.94 1.43 -4.97
N VAL A 32 -3.92 1.49 -4.12
CA VAL A 32 -4.09 1.66 -2.68
C VAL A 32 -3.20 2.80 -2.23
N ASP A 33 -3.84 3.85 -1.70
CA ASP A 33 -3.20 5.05 -1.19
C ASP A 33 -3.12 5.04 0.34
N ASP A 34 -2.34 5.98 0.88
CA ASP A 34 -2.18 6.25 2.32
C ASP A 34 -1.65 5.08 3.15
N LEU A 35 -0.81 4.24 2.56
CA LEU A 35 -0.07 3.21 3.30
C LEU A 35 1.27 3.76 3.79
N PRO A 36 1.55 3.72 5.11
CA PRO A 36 2.86 4.05 5.61
C PRO A 36 3.93 3.04 5.12
N PRO A 37 5.22 3.36 5.28
CA PRO A 37 6.29 2.41 5.02
C PRO A 37 6.11 1.13 5.82
N GLY A 38 6.28 0.01 5.15
CA GLY A 38 6.04 -1.29 5.74
C GLY A 38 6.04 -2.39 4.71
N THR A 39 5.99 -3.62 5.21
CA THR A 39 5.77 -4.80 4.39
C THR A 39 4.29 -5.15 4.44
N TYR A 40 3.72 -5.38 3.26
CA TYR A 40 2.34 -5.75 3.08
C TYR A 40 2.24 -7.04 2.28
N THR A 41 1.20 -7.82 2.55
CA THR A 41 0.77 -8.93 1.71
C THR A 41 -0.50 -8.52 0.99
N VAL A 42 -0.48 -8.60 -0.34
CA VAL A 42 -1.68 -8.44 -1.16
C VAL A 42 -2.23 -9.82 -1.48
N ARG A 43 -3.51 -10.06 -1.19
CA ARG A 43 -4.20 -11.32 -1.45
C ARG A 43 -5.36 -11.11 -2.41
N ALA A 44 -5.48 -11.98 -3.41
CA ALA A 44 -6.55 -11.99 -4.41
C ALA A 44 -6.72 -13.40 -4.97
N ASP A 45 -7.95 -13.90 -5.04
CA ASP A 45 -8.30 -15.20 -5.67
C ASP A 45 -7.36 -16.37 -5.30
N GLY A 46 -7.10 -16.53 -3.99
CA GLY A 46 -6.20 -17.58 -3.47
C GLY A 46 -4.69 -17.33 -3.70
N ALA A 47 -4.31 -16.36 -4.52
CA ALA A 47 -2.93 -15.93 -4.69
C ALA A 47 -2.54 -14.88 -3.64
N SER A 48 -1.25 -14.81 -3.31
CA SER A 48 -0.71 -13.79 -2.41
C SER A 48 0.68 -13.32 -2.85
N ARG A 49 0.94 -12.02 -2.68
CA ARG A 49 2.22 -11.39 -3.01
C ARG A 49 2.68 -10.45 -1.90
N SER A 50 3.95 -10.53 -1.54
CA SER A 50 4.57 -9.57 -0.60
C SER A 50 5.11 -8.35 -1.33
N VAL A 51 4.88 -7.16 -0.74
CA VAL A 51 5.33 -5.86 -1.25
C VAL A 51 5.91 -5.05 -0.09
N THR A 52 7.09 -4.47 -0.28
CA THR A 52 7.72 -3.58 0.72
C THR A 52 7.68 -2.14 0.24
N LEU A 53 6.97 -1.29 0.97
CA LEU A 53 6.96 0.16 0.79
C LEU A 53 8.11 0.75 1.60
N ARG A 54 9.18 1.19 0.92
CA ARG A 54 10.42 1.63 1.57
C ARG A 54 10.45 3.11 1.96
N ARG A 55 9.58 3.93 1.36
CA ARG A 55 9.51 5.37 1.63
C ARG A 55 8.06 5.75 1.84
N ALA A 56 7.80 6.51 2.89
CA ALA A 56 6.57 7.27 2.97
C ALA A 56 6.78 8.29 1.87
N PHE A 57 5.89 8.37 0.89
CA PHE A 57 5.80 9.64 0.18
C PHE A 57 5.39 10.64 1.27
N LEU A 58 6.36 11.35 1.83
CA LEU A 58 6.17 12.41 2.81
C LEU A 58 5.46 13.53 2.07
N TYR A 59 4.15 13.43 1.89
CA TYR A 59 3.34 14.56 1.52
C TYR A 59 3.33 15.51 2.73
N GLN A 60 3.80 16.75 2.52
CA GLN A 60 3.78 17.87 3.48
C GLN A 60 4.73 17.82 4.68
N GLN A 61 6.04 17.63 4.47
CA GLN A 61 7.01 17.97 5.52
C GLN A 61 7.68 19.31 5.22
N ASP A 62 7.28 20.36 5.96
CA ASP A 62 8.08 21.58 6.07
C ASP A 62 9.33 21.24 6.88
N LEU A 63 10.46 21.08 6.19
CA LEU A 63 11.78 21.00 6.83
C LEU A 63 12.15 22.41 7.30
N ALA A 64 11.86 22.71 8.57
CA ALA A 64 12.35 23.92 9.20
C ALA A 64 13.88 23.85 9.33
N VAL A 65 14.60 24.72 8.60
CA VAL A 65 16.01 25.00 8.88
C VAL A 65 16.04 26.06 9.99
N ALA A 66 15.98 25.61 11.25
CA ALA A 66 16.34 26.48 12.36
C ALA A 66 17.86 26.39 12.57
N PRO A 67 18.62 27.52 12.54
CA PRO A 67 19.98 27.51 13.05
C PRO A 67 19.96 27.21 14.56
N ALA A 68 20.94 26.45 15.02
CA ALA A 68 21.12 26.15 16.43
C ALA A 68 21.17 27.45 17.25
N LYS A 69 20.48 27.46 18.40
CA LYS A 69 20.52 28.55 19.37
C LYS A 69 21.97 28.92 19.70
N ASN A 70 22.23 30.22 19.78
CA ASN A 70 23.20 30.78 20.70
C ASN A 70 22.50 31.89 21.49
#